data_AF-A0A5C2H6Y0-F1
#
_entry.id   AF-A0A5C2H6Y0-F1
#
_cell.length_a   1.000
_cell.length_b   1.000
_cell.length_c   1.000
_cell.angle_alpha   90.00
_cell.angle_beta   90.00
_cell.angle_gamma   90.00
#
_symmetry.space_group_name_H-M   'P 1'
#
loop_
_entity.id
_entity.type
_entity.pdbx_description
1 polymer ?
#
loop_
_entity_poly.entity_id
_entity_poly.type
_entity_poly.pdbx_seq_one_letter_code
_entity_poly.pdbx_strand_id
1 'polypeptide(L)'
;MSQSELSNLIWSVADLLRGDYRQSEYGRVILAFTVLRRLDCVLAPTKSAVLEVKDKMAAQDLNPDAFMRRASGTSFYNGSTLDLGRIIGDQDNIGSNLLAYIDAFSPEVRDICLRYFSSP
;
A
#
# COMPACT_ATOMS: atom_id res chain seq x y z
N MET A 1 5.62 -18.52 16.60
CA MET A 1 6.32 -18.61 15.30
C MET A 1 7.80 -18.41 15.56
N SER A 2 8.61 -19.39 15.18
CA SER A 2 10.07 -19.33 15.25
C SER A 2 10.65 -18.56 14.06
N GLN A 3 11.84 -17.98 14.23
CA GLN A 3 12.53 -17.20 13.19
C GLN A 3 12.80 -18.03 11.92
N SER A 4 13.01 -19.35 12.08
CA SER A 4 13.24 -20.30 11.00
C SER A 4 11.98 -20.53 10.14
N GLU A 5 10.80 -20.59 10.76
CA GLU A 5 9.52 -20.73 10.04
C GLU A 5 9.21 -19.49 9.20
N LEU A 6 9.50 -18.29 9.72
CA LEU A 6 9.33 -17.03 9.00
C LEU A 6 10.29 -16.93 7.81
N SER A 7 11.55 -17.33 7.99
CA SER A 7 12.55 -17.39 6.91
C SER A 7 12.12 -18.34 5.79
N ASN A 8 11.67 -19.55 6.15
CA ASN A 8 11.21 -20.55 5.18
C ASN A 8 9.98 -20.07 4.39
N LEU A 9 9.05 -19.35 5.03
CA LEU A 9 7.91 -18.75 4.36
C LEU A 9 8.32 -17.64 3.39
N ILE A 10 9.27 -16.78 3.78
CA ILE A 10 9.79 -15.71 2.90
C ILE A 10 10.46 -16.32 1.67
N TRP A 11 11.27 -17.37 1.84
CA TRP A 11 11.93 -18.06 0.74
C TRP A 11 10.96 -18.81 -0.17
N SER A 12 9.91 -19.45 0.36
CA SER A 12 8.91 -20.13 -0.47
C SER A 12 8.05 -19.16 -1.29
N VAL A 13 7.81 -17.94 -0.79
CA VAL A 13 7.19 -16.86 -1.57
C VAL A 13 8.17 -16.31 -2.62
N ALA A 14 9.47 -16.20 -2.29
CA ALA A 14 10.48 -15.78 -3.27
C ALA A 14 10.61 -16.76 -4.44
N ASP A 15 10.35 -18.05 -4.22
CA ASP A 15 10.31 -19.05 -5.28
C ASP A 15 9.17 -18.82 -6.30
N LEU A 16 8.08 -18.11 -5.95
CA LEU A 16 7.03 -17.71 -6.90
C LEU A 16 7.48 -16.58 -7.84
N LEU A 17 8.54 -15.84 -7.49
CA LEU A 17 9.15 -14.79 -8.33
C LEU A 17 10.24 -15.35 -9.25
N ARG A 18 10.47 -16.67 -9.22
CA ARG A 18 11.57 -17.34 -9.90
C ARG A 18 11.25 -17.53 -11.38
N GLY A 19 11.72 -16.59 -12.19
CA GLY A 19 11.55 -16.56 -13.64
C GLY A 19 11.60 -15.14 -14.18
N ASP A 20 10.81 -14.24 -13.58
CA ASP A 20 10.68 -12.83 -14.01
C ASP A 20 11.69 -11.88 -13.35
N TYR A 21 12.30 -12.28 -12.22
CA TYR A 21 13.24 -11.46 -11.45
C TYR A 21 14.50 -12.21 -11.05
N ARG A 22 15.63 -11.49 -11.04
CA ARG A 22 16.91 -11.99 -10.52
C ARG A 22 16.83 -12.10 -9.00
N GLN A 23 17.60 -13.02 -8.41
CA GLN A 23 17.65 -13.20 -6.96
C GLN A 23 18.08 -11.92 -6.20
N SER A 24 18.86 -11.05 -6.84
CA SER A 24 19.22 -9.71 -6.35
C SER A 24 18.06 -8.71 -6.31
N GLU A 25 16.98 -8.95 -7.05
CA GLU A 25 15.81 -8.06 -7.18
C GLU A 25 14.68 -8.45 -6.22
N TYR A 26 14.69 -9.68 -5.68
CA TYR A 26 13.68 -10.15 -4.71
C TYR A 26 13.60 -9.25 -3.49
N GLY A 27 14.74 -8.77 -3.00
CA GLY A 27 14.78 -7.83 -1.89
C GLY A 27 14.00 -6.54 -2.16
N ARG A 28 14.00 -6.05 -3.42
CA ARG A 28 13.28 -4.81 -3.79
C ARG A 28 11.77 -5.03 -3.75
N VAL A 29 11.30 -6.14 -4.33
CA VAL A 29 9.87 -6.49 -4.36
C VAL A 29 9.35 -6.78 -2.96
N ILE A 30 10.03 -7.66 -2.21
CA ILE A 30 9.62 -8.06 -0.86
C ILE A 30 9.61 -6.85 0.08
N LEU A 31 10.63 -5.98 0.02
CA LEU A 31 10.68 -4.78 0.86
C LEU A 31 9.55 -3.81 0.52
N ALA A 32 9.28 -3.56 -0.76
CA ALA A 32 8.21 -2.67 -1.19
C ALA A 32 6.84 -3.13 -0.67
N PHE A 33 6.50 -4.41 -0.82
CA PHE A 33 5.25 -4.96 -0.30
C PHE A 33 5.20 -5.03 1.23
N THR A 34 6.34 -5.28 1.89
CA THR A 34 6.42 -5.26 3.36
C THR A 34 6.14 -3.86 3.90
N VAL A 35 6.72 -2.83 3.28
CA VAL A 35 6.46 -1.43 3.62
C VAL A 35 5.00 -1.07 3.35
N LEU A 36 4.46 -1.45 2.19
CA LEU A 36 3.06 -1.22 1.82
C LEU A 36 2.11 -1.82 2.87
N ARG A 37 2.38 -3.06 3.31
CA ARG A 37 1.60 -3.72 4.35
C ARG A 37 1.72 -3.02 5.70
N ARG A 38 2.90 -2.51 6.05
CA ARG A 38 3.09 -1.75 7.29
C ARG A 38 2.30 -0.44 7.29
N LEU A 39 2.29 0.28 6.18
CA LEU A 39 1.51 1.51 6.01
C LEU A 39 0.01 1.23 6.12
N ASP A 40 -0.48 0.17 5.46
CA ASP A 40 -1.87 -0.28 5.53
C ASP A 40 -2.29 -0.60 6.98
N CYS A 41 -1.45 -1.32 7.74
CA CYS A 41 -1.68 -1.59 9.17
C CYS A 41 -1.80 -0.32 10.02
N VAL A 42 -0.97 0.71 9.74
CA VAL A 42 -0.98 1.96 10.50
C VAL A 42 -2.26 2.75 10.24
N LEU A 43 -2.77 2.72 9.01
CA LEU A 43 -3.96 3.46 8.60
C LEU A 43 -5.28 2.71 8.87
N ALA A 44 -5.25 1.39 9.05
CA ALA A 44 -6.45 0.57 9.24
C ALA A 44 -7.41 1.10 10.33
N PRO A 45 -6.95 1.56 11.51
CA PRO A 45 -7.85 2.07 12.55
C PRO A 45 -8.54 3.40 12.19
N THR A 46 -7.92 4.21 11.31
CA THR A 46 -8.37 5.58 10.98
C THR A 46 -8.95 5.68 9.57
N LYS A 47 -9.01 4.57 8.83
CA LYS A 47 -9.42 4.55 7.42
C LYS A 47 -10.82 5.08 7.17
N SER A 48 -11.80 4.70 8.00
CA SER A 48 -13.18 5.20 7.89
C SER A 48 -13.23 6.72 8.06
N ALA A 49 -12.53 7.26 9.07
CA ALA A 49 -12.48 8.69 9.35
C ALA A 49 -11.84 9.47 8.19
N VAL A 50 -10.77 8.95 7.59
CA VAL A 50 -10.12 9.56 6.42
C VAL A 50 -11.06 9.61 5.22
N LEU A 51 -11.80 8.52 4.95
CA LEU A 51 -12.75 8.46 3.84
C LEU A 51 -13.93 9.42 4.04
N GLU A 52 -14.50 9.48 5.24
CA GLU A 52 -15.56 10.45 5.55
C GLU A 52 -15.10 11.89 5.35
N VAL A 53 -13.87 12.21 5.76
CA VAL A 53 -13.30 13.54 5.58
C VAL A 53 -13.07 13.84 4.11
N LYS A 54 -12.56 12.88 3.33
CA LYS A 54 -12.40 13.02 1.88
C LYS A 54 -13.73 13.37 1.22
N ASP A 55 -14.80 12.65 1.54
CA ASP A 55 -16.12 12.86 0.94
C ASP A 55 -16.73 14.21 1.37
N LYS A 56 -16.57 14.59 2.65
CA LYS A 56 -17.02 15.90 3.16
C LYS A 56 -16.33 17.07 2.49
N MET A 57 -15.02 16.97 2.27
CA MET A 57 -14.23 18.04 1.63
C MET A 57 -14.51 18.11 0.12
N ALA A 58 -14.68 16.96 -0.55
CA ALA A 58 -15.08 16.90 -1.95
C ALA A 58 -16.46 17.55 -2.18
N ALA A 59 -17.42 17.34 -1.27
CA ALA A 59 -18.73 17.99 -1.33
C ALA A 59 -18.67 19.53 -1.14
N GLN A 60 -17.58 20.04 -0.57
CA GLN A 60 -17.34 21.47 -0.33
C GLN A 60 -16.37 22.11 -1.33
N ASP A 61 -15.90 21.34 -2.32
CA ASP A 61 -14.85 21.76 -3.27
C ASP A 61 -13.56 22.26 -2.59
N LEU A 62 -13.25 21.67 -1.43
CA LEU A 62 -12.05 22.00 -0.63
C LEU A 62 -10.96 20.95 -0.83
N ASN A 63 -9.70 21.38 -0.77
CA ASN A 63 -8.57 20.45 -0.79
C ASN A 63 -8.57 19.57 0.48
N PRO A 64 -8.71 18.23 0.35
CA PRO A 64 -8.86 17.34 1.48
C PRO A 64 -7.53 17.00 2.19
N ASP A 65 -6.37 17.33 1.62
CA ASP A 65 -5.05 16.82 2.07
C ASP A 65 -4.78 17.05 3.57
N ALA A 66 -4.84 18.30 4.02
CA ALA A 66 -4.56 18.66 5.41
C ALA A 66 -5.57 18.02 6.38
N PHE A 67 -6.83 17.91 5.96
CA PHE A 67 -7.89 17.30 6.76
C PHE A 67 -7.72 15.79 6.87
N MET A 68 -7.34 15.12 5.78
CA MET A 68 -7.08 13.68 5.77
C MET A 68 -5.86 13.32 6.61
N ARG A 69 -4.77 14.12 6.60
CA ARG A 69 -3.63 13.93 7.51
C ARG A 69 -4.06 14.07 8.98
N ARG A 70 -4.90 15.06 9.28
CA ARG A 70 -5.45 15.23 10.63
C ARG A 70 -6.34 14.05 11.04
N ALA A 71 -7.17 13.54 10.13
CA ALA A 71 -8.05 12.41 10.37
C ALA A 71 -7.29 11.09 10.53
N SER A 72 -6.19 10.91 9.81
CA SER A 72 -5.36 9.71 9.91
C SER A 72 -4.56 9.64 11.21
N GLY A 73 -4.33 10.78 11.87
CA GLY A 73 -3.48 10.89 13.06
C GLY A 73 -1.99 10.74 12.75
N THR A 74 -1.60 10.77 11.48
CA THR A 74 -0.22 10.60 11.02
C THR A 74 0.13 11.64 9.97
N SER A 75 1.41 11.72 9.58
CA SER A 75 1.84 12.61 8.52
C SER A 75 1.40 12.18 7.12
N PHE A 76 0.75 11.02 6.96
CA PHE A 76 0.31 10.48 5.67
C PHE A 76 -1.12 9.93 5.76
N TYR A 77 -1.70 9.57 4.62
CA TYR A 77 -3.02 8.95 4.55
C TYR A 77 -3.12 8.06 3.31
N ASN A 78 -4.18 7.27 3.24
CA ASN A 78 -4.62 6.61 2.02
C ASN A 78 -6.12 6.90 1.84
N GLY A 79 -6.46 7.56 0.73
CA GLY A 79 -7.82 7.95 0.39
C GLY A 79 -8.57 6.91 -0.46
N SER A 80 -8.06 5.67 -0.57
CA SER A 80 -8.72 4.59 -1.31
C SER A 80 -9.66 3.83 -0.41
N THR A 81 -10.78 3.39 -0.99
CA THR A 81 -11.66 2.38 -0.38
C THR A 81 -11.05 0.98 -0.44
N LEU A 82 -9.99 0.78 -1.23
CA LEU A 82 -9.25 -0.47 -1.33
C LEU A 82 -8.27 -0.63 -0.17
N ASP A 83 -8.12 -1.86 0.30
CA ASP A 83 -7.03 -2.31 1.19
C ASP A 83 -6.39 -3.55 0.55
N LEU A 84 -5.24 -3.99 1.08
CA LEU A 84 -4.54 -5.15 0.52
C LEU A 84 -5.38 -6.43 0.54
N GLY A 85 -6.27 -6.60 1.53
CA GLY A 85 -7.18 -7.74 1.57
C GLY A 85 -8.20 -7.71 0.43
N ARG A 86 -8.80 -6.56 0.16
CA ARG A 86 -9.74 -6.34 -0.95
C ARG A 86 -9.07 -6.53 -2.31
N ILE A 87 -7.84 -6.04 -2.47
CA ILE A 87 -7.09 -6.18 -3.73
C ILE A 87 -6.81 -7.65 -4.03
N ILE A 88 -6.39 -8.43 -3.03
CA ILE A 88 -6.14 -9.87 -3.19
C ILE A 88 -7.44 -10.64 -3.53
N GLY A 89 -8.59 -10.13 -3.07
CA GLY A 89 -9.90 -10.73 -3.34
C GLY A 89 -10.42 -10.56 -4.77
N ASP A 90 -9.91 -9.60 -5.53
CA ASP A 90 -10.31 -9.32 -6.93
C ASP A 90 -9.15 -9.62 -7.88
N GLN A 91 -8.94 -10.91 -8.14
CA GLN A 91 -7.77 -11.42 -8.88
C GLN A 91 -7.69 -10.92 -10.32
N ASP A 92 -8.85 -10.74 -10.97
CA ASP A 92 -8.94 -10.29 -12.36
C ASP A 92 -8.46 -8.84 -12.54
N ASN A 93 -8.49 -8.04 -11.46
CA ASN A 93 -8.12 -6.62 -11.47
C ASN A 93 -6.97 -6.27 -10.52
N ILE A 94 -6.14 -7.25 -10.09
CA ILE A 94 -5.06 -7.00 -9.12
C ILE A 94 -4.18 -5.82 -9.52
N GLY A 95 -3.74 -5.78 -10.77
CA GLY A 95 -2.82 -4.73 -11.25
C GLY A 95 -3.42 -3.33 -11.18
N SER A 96 -4.63 -3.16 -11.71
CA SER A 96 -5.33 -1.86 -11.70
C SER A 96 -5.73 -1.43 -10.29
N ASN A 97 -6.22 -2.36 -9.47
CA ASN A 97 -6.58 -2.12 -8.08
C ASN A 97 -5.36 -1.74 -7.22
N LEU A 98 -4.23 -2.40 -7.44
CA LEU A 98 -2.97 -2.07 -6.74
C LEU A 98 -2.47 -0.68 -7.11
N LEU A 99 -2.47 -0.33 -8.40
CA LEU A 99 -2.07 1.01 -8.86
C LEU A 99 -3.00 2.09 -8.31
N ALA A 100 -4.32 1.90 -8.38
CA ALA A 100 -5.30 2.83 -7.82
C ALA A 100 -5.15 2.98 -6.29
N TYR A 101 -4.80 1.90 -5.59
CA TYR A 101 -4.50 1.93 -4.16
C TYR A 101 -3.23 2.72 -3.84
N ILE A 102 -2.16 2.54 -4.62
CA ILE A 102 -0.90 3.29 -4.48
C ILE A 102 -1.11 4.78 -4.78
N ASP A 103 -1.87 5.10 -5.82
CA ASP A 103 -2.12 6.48 -6.25
C ASP A 103 -2.91 7.30 -5.24
N ALA A 104 -3.70 6.62 -4.39
CA ALA A 104 -4.51 7.24 -3.36
C ALA A 104 -3.77 7.55 -2.06
N PHE A 105 -2.49 7.19 -1.94
CA PHE A 105 -1.67 7.63 -0.82
C PHE A 105 -1.37 9.13 -0.88
N SER A 106 -0.93 9.69 0.25
CA SER A 106 -0.38 11.04 0.27
C SER A 106 0.80 11.14 -0.73
N PRO A 107 1.03 12.33 -1.33
CA PRO A 107 2.01 12.49 -2.40
C PRO A 107 3.39 11.91 -2.09
N GLU A 108 3.85 12.06 -0.85
CA GLU A 108 5.18 11.61 -0.42
C GLU A 108 5.28 10.08 -0.38
N VAL A 109 4.23 9.40 0.08
CA VAL A 109 4.19 7.94 0.14
C VAL A 109 4.03 7.36 -1.26
N ARG A 110 3.18 7.98 -2.10
CA ARG A 110 3.03 7.59 -3.50
C ARG A 110 4.36 7.68 -4.25
N ASP A 111 5.09 8.78 -4.12
CA ASP A 111 6.39 8.98 -4.77
C ASP A 111 7.43 7.93 -4.32
N ILE A 112 7.44 7.59 -3.03
CA ILE A 112 8.28 6.50 -2.50
C ILE A 112 7.88 5.18 -3.16
N CYS A 113 6.60 4.82 -3.15
CA CYS A 113 6.12 3.58 -3.76
C CYS A 113 6.49 3.52 -5.25
N LEU A 114 6.20 4.56 -6.03
CA LEU A 114 6.52 4.60 -7.46
C LEU A 114 8.03 4.48 -7.72
N ARG A 115 8.90 5.11 -6.93
CA ARG A 115 10.35 4.91 -7.09
C ARG A 115 10.79 3.45 -6.90
N TYR A 116 10.17 2.73 -5.97
CA TYR A 116 10.49 1.31 -5.74
C TYR A 116 9.84 0.37 -6.76
N PHE A 117 8.68 0.72 -7.32
CA PHE A 117 7.96 -0.10 -8.30
C PHE A 117 8.32 0.19 -9.77
N SER A 118 8.80 1.40 -10.09
CA SER A 118 9.07 1.84 -11.47
C SER A 118 10.53 1.73 -11.90
N SER A 119 11.46 1.44 -10.99
CA SER A 119 12.86 1.21 -11.39
C SER A 119 13.03 -0.22 -11.91
N PRO A 120 13.46 -0.39 -13.18
CA PRO A 120 13.87 -1.68 -13.70
C PRO A 120 15.13 -2.23 -12.99
#